data_AF-A0A7L1BHD8-F1
#
_entry.id   AF-A0A7L1BHD8-F1
#
_cell.length_a   1.000
_cell.length_b   1.000
_cell.length_c   1.000
_cell.angle_alpha   90.00
_cell.angle_beta   90.00
_cell.angle_gamma   90.00
#
_symmetry.space_group_name_H-M   'P 1'
#
loop_
_entity.id
_entity.type
_entity.pdbx_description
1 polymer ?
#
loop_
_entity_poly.entity_id
_entity_poly.type
_entity_poly.pdbx_seq_one_letter_code
_entity_poly.pdbx_strand_id
1 'polypeptide(L)' 'GNFTWWRELRGCVPDGACTQERRGDDAASLSGSCCHGDLCNRHLTNKTFFAPDLPRLELLPHGHAPTAAPDNTTA' A
#
# COMPACT_ATOMS: atom_id res chain seq x y z
N GLY A 1 -21.36 -11.97 24.85
CA GLY A 1 -19.90 -11.77 24.76
C GLY A 1 -19.58 -11.08 23.45
N ASN A 2 -18.54 -10.26 23.40
CA ASN A 2 -18.03 -9.67 22.16
C ASN A 2 -17.07 -10.69 21.51
N PHE A 3 -17.42 -11.17 20.32
CA PHE A 3 -16.65 -12.18 19.59
C PHE A 3 -16.39 -11.69 18.18
N THR A 4 -15.17 -11.90 17.69
CA THR A 4 -14.78 -11.57 16.32
C THR A 4 -14.31 -12.84 15.62
N TRP A 5 -14.83 -13.08 14.42
CA TRP A 5 -14.45 -14.21 13.57
C TRP A 5 -13.71 -13.71 12.35
N TRP A 6 -12.67 -14.42 11.93
CA TRP A 6 -11.92 -14.09 10.72
C TRP A 6 -11.57 -15.35 9.94
N ARG A 7 -11.39 -15.18 8.62
CA ARG A 7 -10.92 -16.22 7.71
C ARG A 7 -10.11 -15.58 6.59
N GLU A 8 -9.03 -16.25 6.18
CA GLU A 8 -8.25 -15.82 5.03
C GLU A 8 -8.98 -16.11 3.71
N LEU A 9 -8.99 -15.14 2.81
CA LEU A 9 -9.56 -15.25 1.46
C LEU A 9 -8.46 -15.10 0.41
N ARG A 10 -8.52 -15.93 -0.65
CA ARG A 10 -7.62 -15.88 -1.81
C ARG A 10 -8.46 -16.12 -3.06
N GLY A 11 -8.20 -15.34 -4.11
CA GLY A 11 -8.93 -15.44 -5.37
C GLY A 11 -8.42 -14.47 -6.43
N CYS A 12 -9.13 -14.45 -7.56
CA CYS A 12 -8.89 -13.51 -8.67
C CYS A 12 -9.68 -12.22 -8.44
N VAL A 13 -9.14 -11.09 -8.91
CA VAL A 13 -9.75 -9.77 -8.81
C VAL A 13 -9.55 -9.00 -10.13
N PRO A 14 -10.39 -7.99 -10.44
CA PRO A 14 -10.19 -7.16 -11.64
C PRO A 14 -8.92 -6.30 -11.58
N ASP A 15 -8.56 -5.77 -10.40
CA ASP A 15 -7.39 -4.93 -10.20
C ASP A 15 -6.23 -5.72 -9.57
N GLY A 16 -5.20 -6.00 -10.36
CA GLY A 16 -4.01 -6.74 -9.89
C GLY A 16 -3.01 -5.92 -9.08
N ALA A 17 -3.20 -4.62 -8.85
CA ALA A 17 -2.19 -3.75 -8.24
C ALA A 17 -2.51 -3.29 -6.81
N CYS A 18 -3.73 -3.52 -6.31
CA CYS A 18 -4.18 -3.05 -5.01
C CYS A 18 -3.25 -3.40 -3.83
N THR A 19 -3.19 -2.53 -2.82
CA THR A 19 -2.36 -2.72 -1.63
C THR A 19 -3.11 -2.30 -0.38
N GLN A 20 -3.23 -3.21 0.59
CA GLN A 20 -3.85 -2.96 1.90
C GLN A 20 -5.24 -2.28 1.81
N GLU A 21 -6.00 -2.62 0.78
CA GLU A 21 -7.36 -2.13 0.58
C GLU A 21 -8.29 -2.74 1.65
N ARG A 22 -9.22 -1.93 2.16
CA ARG A 22 -10.28 -2.38 3.07
C ARG A 22 -11.65 -2.05 2.49
N ARG A 23 -12.57 -3.01 2.53
CA ARG A 23 -13.96 -2.84 2.12
C ARG A 23 -14.88 -3.37 3.22
N GLY A 24 -16.05 -2.73 3.38
CA GLY A 24 -17.03 -3.08 4.41
C GLY A 24 -17.03 -2.06 5.56
N ASP A 25 -17.48 -2.50 6.73
CA ASP A 25 -17.70 -1.67 7.91
C ASP A 25 -17.10 -2.31 9.19
N ASP A 26 -17.51 -1.83 10.36
CA ASP A 26 -17.00 -2.29 11.65
C ASP A 26 -17.62 -3.61 12.13
N ALA A 27 -18.77 -4.02 11.56
CA ALA A 27 -19.37 -5.31 11.84
C ALA A 27 -18.79 -6.41 10.94
N ALA A 28 -18.51 -6.08 9.67
CA ALA A 28 -17.91 -7.00 8.71
C ALA A 28 -17.03 -6.24 7.70
N SER A 29 -15.74 -6.58 7.65
CA SER A 29 -14.84 -6.04 6.63
C SER A 29 -13.92 -7.10 6.02
N LEU A 30 -13.50 -6.81 4.81
CA LEU A 30 -12.49 -7.54 4.06
C LEU A 30 -11.30 -6.61 3.84
N SER A 31 -10.12 -7.04 4.24
CA SER A 31 -8.87 -6.35 3.95
C SER A 31 -7.90 -7.25 3.21
N GLY A 32 -7.11 -6.68 2.31
CA GLY A 32 -6.14 -7.46 1.55
C GLY A 32 -5.34 -6.67 0.54
N SER A 33 -4.50 -7.39 -0.19
CA SER A 33 -3.66 -6.87 -1.26
C SER A 33 -3.82 -7.73 -2.50
N CYS A 34 -3.49 -7.16 -3.65
CA CYS A 34 -3.58 -7.80 -4.95
C CYS A 34 -2.18 -7.95 -5.55
N CYS A 35 -2.06 -8.80 -6.56
CA CYS A 35 -0.83 -8.96 -7.32
C CYS A 35 -1.13 -9.37 -8.75
N HIS A 36 -0.15 -9.22 -9.63
CA HIS A 36 -0.21 -9.64 -11.02
C HIS A 36 0.54 -10.95 -11.22
N GLY A 37 0.01 -11.80 -12.10
CA GLY A 37 0.60 -13.09 -12.47
C GLY A 37 -0.08 -14.29 -11.80
N ASP A 38 0.10 -15.46 -12.40
CA ASP A 38 -0.54 -16.69 -11.94
C ASP A 38 -0.02 -17.09 -10.56
N LEU A 39 -0.96 -17.41 -9.65
CA LEU A 39 -0.66 -17.84 -8.27
C LEU A 39 0.22 -16.87 -7.47
N CYS A 40 0.30 -15.60 -7.87
CA CYS A 40 1.11 -14.59 -7.20
C CYS A 40 0.67 -14.33 -5.74
N ASN A 41 -0.59 -14.63 -5.42
CA ASN A 41 -1.25 -14.32 -4.15
C ASN A 41 -0.92 -15.31 -3.02
N ARG A 42 0.23 -15.99 -3.09
CA ARG A 42 0.72 -16.93 -2.06
C ARG A 42 1.21 -16.23 -0.80
N HIS A 43 1.91 -15.12 -0.92
CA HIS A 43 2.43 -14.35 0.22
C HIS A 43 2.32 -12.85 -0.03
N LEU A 44 1.22 -12.24 0.43
CA LEU A 44 0.96 -10.81 0.26
C LEU A 44 0.87 -10.03 1.58
N THR A 45 1.07 -10.69 2.72
CA THR A 45 0.95 -10.08 4.06
C THR A 45 1.87 -8.88 4.27
N ASN A 46 3.04 -8.88 3.61
CA ASN A 46 4.05 -7.81 3.74
C ASN A 46 4.12 -6.91 2.50
N LYS A 47 3.13 -6.98 1.59
CA LYS A 47 3.13 -6.12 0.41
C LYS A 47 2.99 -4.66 0.84
N THR A 48 3.97 -3.84 0.48
CA THR A 48 3.99 -2.40 0.72
C THR A 48 3.37 -1.63 -0.44
N PHE A 49 2.89 -0.40 -0.17
CA PHE A 49 2.40 0.50 -1.21
C PHE A 49 3.48 0.87 -2.24
N PHE A 50 4.74 0.82 -1.82
CA PHE A 50 5.88 1.11 -2.66
C PHE A 50 6.38 -0.15 -3.36
N ALA A 51 6.82 0.00 -4.60
CA ALA A 51 7.60 -1.01 -5.29
C ALA A 51 8.86 -1.35 -4.47
N PRO A 52 9.32 -2.61 -4.46
CA PRO A 52 10.48 -3.02 -3.67
C PRO A 52 11.77 -2.26 -4.07
N ASP A 53 11.84 -1.75 -5.31
CA ASP A 53 12.99 -1.01 -5.84
C ASP A 53 12.92 0.50 -5.63
N LEU A 54 11.90 1.02 -4.92
CA LEU A 54 11.94 2.42 -4.51
C LEU A 54 12.95 2.56 -3.36
N PRO A 55 14.02 3.37 -3.53
CA PRO A 55 14.95 3.59 -2.45
C PRO A 55 14.16 4.11 -1.25
N ARG A 56 14.40 3.53 -0.06
CA ARG A 56 13.81 4.05 1.17
C ARG A 56 14.14 5.53 1.23
N LEU A 57 13.14 6.38 1.51
CA LEU A 57 13.40 7.79 1.76
C LEU A 57 14.34 7.87 2.97
N GLU A 58 15.62 8.08 2.71
CA GLU A 58 16.58 8.42 3.74
C GLU A 58 16.29 9.86 4.15
N LEU A 59 16.15 10.08 5.46
CA LEU A 59 16.08 11.41 6.00
C LEU A 59 17.45 12.05 5.74
N LEU A 60 17.52 12.97 4.78
CA LEU A 60 18.72 13.79 4.57
C LEU A 60 19.13 14.37 5.94
N PRO A 61 20.41 14.28 6.33
CA PRO A 61 20.89 14.87 7.57
C PRO A 61 20.36 16.30 7.67
N HIS A 62 19.79 16.64 8.81
CA HIS A 62 19.26 17.98 9.08
C HIS A 62 20.30 19.03 8.68
N GLY A 63 20.06 19.72 7.56
CA GLY A 63 21.05 20.59 6.93
C GLY A 63 21.05 20.57 5.41
N HIS A 64 20.45 19.56 4.76
CA HIS A 64 20.27 19.50 3.29
C HIS A 64 18.79 19.41 2.92
N ALA A 65 18.01 20.43 3.30
CA ALA A 65 16.74 20.64 2.62
C ALA A 65 17.04 20.94 1.14
N PRO A 66 16.37 20.29 0.18
CA PRO A 66 16.43 20.73 -1.21
C PRO A 66 15.98 22.19 -1.23
N THR A 67 16.86 23.08 -1.69
CA THR A 67 16.50 24.47 -1.96
C THR A 67 15.20 24.46 -2.77
N ALA A 68 14.16 25.08 -2.24
CA ALA A 68 12.88 25.22 -2.93
C ALA A 68 13.15 25.65 -4.38
N ALA A 69 12.49 24.98 -5.33
CA ALA A 69 12.55 25.41 -6.73
C ALA A 69 12.16 26.88 -6.80
N PRO A 70 12.88 27.72 -7.55
CA PRO A 70 12.55 29.13 -7.67
C PRO A 70 11.13 29.25 -8.23
N ASP A 71 10.30 29.99 -7.51
CA ASP A 71 8.95 30.33 -7.91
C ASP A 71 9.07 31.21 -9.17
N ASN A 72 8.73 30.66 -10.34
CA ASN A 72 8.74 31.43 -11.57
C ASN A 72 7.44 32.25 -11.68
N THR A 73 7.33 33.27 -10.83
CA THR A 73 6.24 34.24 -10.92
C THR A 73 6.75 35.43 -11.73
N THR A 74 6.49 35.39 -13.03
CA THR A 74 6.67 36.54 -13.93
C THR A 74 5.52 37.52 -13.72
N ALA A 75 5.82 38.74 -13.28
CA ALA A 75 5.03 39.96 -13.52
C ALA A 75 5.91 41.20 -13.36
#